data_AF-A0A3C1MS83-F1
#
_entry.id   AF-A0A3C1MS83-F1
#
_cell.length_a   1.000
_cell.length_b   1.000
_cell.length_c   1.000
_cell.angle_alpha   90.00
_cell.angle_beta   90.00
_cell.angle_gamma   90.00
#
_symmetry.space_group_name_H-M   'P 1'
#
loop_
_entity.id
_entity.type
_entity.pdbx_description
1 polymer ?
#
loop_
_entity_poly.entity_id
_entity_poly.type
_entity_poly.pdbx_seq_one_letter_code
_entity_poly.pdbx_strand_id
1 'polypeptide(L)'
;QWMDCNDVEKSVVSFVRRGHNPDDTLLVVCNFTPTVRENYRVGIPGGGYWHEVLNSDAELYGGSGVGNFGGVEAGPVAAGEMYHSLMLRLPPLGVLYFKQGAMHDQHSQA
;
A
#
# COMPACT_ATOMS: atom_id res chain seq x y z
N GLN A 1 1.39 11.03 7.75
CA GLN A 1 2.86 10.96 8.00
C GLN A 1 3.51 10.43 6.74
N TRP A 2 4.59 11.04 6.25
CA TRP A 2 5.35 10.51 5.12
C TRP A 2 6.10 9.24 5.52
N MET A 3 6.07 8.21 4.65
CA MET A 3 6.94 7.04 4.76
C MET A 3 8.16 7.23 3.86
N ASP A 4 7.95 7.69 2.63
CA ASP A 4 9.00 8.17 1.72
C ASP A 4 8.41 9.19 0.74
N CYS A 5 9.04 10.35 0.59
CA CYS A 5 8.71 11.37 -0.39
C CYS A 5 9.92 11.85 -1.20
N ASN A 6 11.07 11.18 -1.06
CA ASN A 6 12.35 11.62 -1.62
C ASN A 6 12.78 10.80 -2.84
N ASP A 7 12.04 9.77 -3.22
CA ASP A 7 12.34 8.90 -4.36
C ASP A 7 11.97 9.56 -5.71
N VAL A 8 12.60 10.73 -5.96
CA VAL A 8 12.35 11.61 -7.11
C VAL A 8 12.62 10.90 -8.43
N GLU A 9 13.73 10.15 -8.52
CA GLU A 9 14.12 9.39 -9.72
C GLU A 9 13.03 8.41 -10.17
N LYS A 10 12.34 7.85 -9.19
CA LYS A 10 11.26 6.90 -9.40
C LYS A 10 9.88 7.56 -9.40
N SER A 11 9.78 8.83 -9.01
CA SER A 11 8.52 9.58 -8.87
C SER A 11 7.48 8.79 -8.07
N VAL A 12 7.93 8.18 -6.97
CA VAL A 12 7.08 7.45 -6.03
C VAL A 12 7.01 8.22 -4.72
N VAL A 13 5.81 8.30 -4.15
CA VAL A 13 5.60 8.81 -2.80
C VAL A 13 4.73 7.85 -2.02
N SER A 14 4.97 7.78 -0.71
CA SER A 14 4.21 6.94 0.21
C SER A 14 3.97 7.64 1.54
N PHE A 15 2.76 7.47 2.08
CA PHE A 15 2.38 8.09 3.35
C PHE A 15 1.32 7.27 4.07
N VAL A 16 1.27 7.46 5.38
CA VAL A 16 0.27 6.85 6.26
C VAL A 16 -0.78 7.87 6.69
N ARG A 17 -2.05 7.44 6.65
CA ARG A 17 -3.20 8.09 7.29
C ARG A 17 -3.63 7.25 8.49
N ARG A 18 -3.96 7.90 9.60
CA ARG A 18 -4.41 7.22 10.83
C ARG A 18 -5.80 7.70 11.18
N GLY A 19 -6.71 6.77 11.41
CA GLY A 19 -8.01 7.04 12.02
C GLY A 19 -7.92 7.16 13.54
N HIS A 20 -9.07 7.22 14.20
CA HIS A 20 -9.15 7.20 15.66
C HIS A 20 -8.77 5.82 16.23
N ASN A 21 -9.16 4.74 15.55
CA ASN A 21 -8.75 3.39 15.91
C ASN A 21 -7.42 3.05 15.23
N PRO A 22 -6.50 2.35 15.91
CA PRO A 22 -5.25 1.86 15.31
C PRO A 22 -5.48 1.04 14.03
N ASP A 23 -6.57 0.26 13.99
CA ASP A 23 -6.97 -0.57 12.85
C ASP A 23 -7.43 0.23 11.62
N ASP A 24 -7.68 1.53 11.77
CA ASP A 24 -8.01 2.45 10.66
C ASP A 24 -6.76 3.11 10.07
N THR A 25 -5.60 2.47 10.23
CA THR A 25 -4.36 2.89 9.60
C THR A 25 -4.35 2.49 8.13
N LEU A 26 -4.15 3.48 7.26
CA LEU A 26 -3.99 3.30 5.82
C LEU A 26 -2.59 3.68 5.38
N LEU A 27 -1.94 2.82 4.63
CA LEU A 27 -0.77 3.14 3.81
C LEU A 27 -1.27 3.52 2.41
N VAL A 28 -0.76 4.62 1.88
CA VAL A 28 -1.01 5.05 0.50
C VAL A 28 0.32 5.11 -0.23
N VAL A 29 0.38 4.53 -1.43
CA VAL A 29 1.58 4.51 -2.28
C VAL A 29 1.19 4.94 -3.70
N CYS A 30 1.88 5.93 -4.23
CA CYS A 30 1.61 6.50 -5.55
C CYS A 30 2.81 6.29 -6.47
N ASN A 31 2.61 5.72 -7.66
CA ASN A 31 3.61 5.66 -8.73
C ASN A 31 3.20 6.60 -9.86
N PHE A 32 3.93 7.69 -10.05
CA PHE A 32 3.61 8.70 -11.07
C PHE A 32 4.37 8.51 -12.38
N THR A 33 4.86 7.30 -12.65
CA THR A 33 5.48 6.93 -13.93
C THR A 33 4.71 5.79 -14.60
N PRO A 34 4.74 5.67 -15.94
CA PRO A 34 4.07 4.58 -16.65
C PRO A 34 4.81 3.23 -16.52
N THR A 35 5.89 3.16 -15.74
CA THR A 35 6.68 1.95 -15.54
C THR A 35 6.19 1.20 -14.31
N VAL A 36 5.82 -0.07 -14.47
CA VAL A 36 5.54 -1.00 -13.36
C VAL A 36 6.77 -1.11 -12.47
N ARG A 37 6.58 -1.05 -11.16
CA ARG A 37 7.67 -1.23 -10.19
C ARG A 37 7.48 -2.54 -9.45
N GLU A 38 8.28 -3.52 -9.85
CA GLU A 38 8.35 -4.80 -9.16
C GLU A 38 9.23 -4.68 -7.91
N ASN A 39 8.90 -5.45 -6.87
CA ASN A 39 9.69 -5.55 -5.65
C ASN A 39 10.03 -4.18 -5.01
N TYR A 40 9.06 -3.27 -5.00
CA TYR A 40 9.21 -1.95 -4.42
C TYR A 40 8.99 -1.99 -2.90
N ARG A 41 10.03 -1.68 -2.13
CA ARG A 41 9.98 -1.74 -0.66
C ARG A 41 9.46 -0.44 -0.07
N VAL A 42 8.48 -0.54 0.82
CA VAL A 42 7.94 0.60 1.58
C VAL A 42 7.98 0.31 3.08
N GLY A 43 8.55 1.22 3.87
CA GLY A 43 8.53 1.13 5.33
C GLY A 43 7.15 1.39 5.91
N ILE A 44 6.77 0.65 6.96
CA ILE A 44 5.44 0.71 7.57
C ILE A 44 5.49 0.69 9.11
N PRO A 45 4.50 1.29 9.80
CA PRO A 45 4.54 1.47 11.25
C PRO A 45 4.30 0.19 12.06
N GLY A 46 3.79 -0.88 11.47
CA GLY A 46 3.49 -2.12 12.18
C GLY A 46 3.50 -3.35 11.26
N GLY A 47 3.72 -4.52 11.84
CA GLY A 47 3.72 -5.79 11.10
C GLY A 47 2.33 -6.31 10.74
N GLY A 48 2.26 -7.59 10.37
CA GLY A 48 1.02 -8.30 10.00
C GLY A 48 0.63 -8.13 8.53
N TYR A 49 -0.57 -8.58 8.19
CA TYR A 49 -1.11 -8.52 6.84
C TYR A 49 -1.73 -7.16 6.53
N TRP A 50 -1.42 -6.64 5.34
CA TRP A 50 -1.91 -5.38 4.81
C TRP A 50 -2.76 -5.63 3.57
N HIS A 51 -4.06 -5.42 3.67
CA HIS A 51 -5.01 -5.64 2.59
C HIS A 51 -4.96 -4.51 1.57
N GLU A 52 -4.87 -4.83 0.27
CA GLU A 52 -5.03 -3.85 -0.82
C GLU A 52 -6.53 -3.50 -0.94
N VAL A 53 -6.94 -2.39 -0.31
CA VAL A 53 -8.35 -1.97 -0.22
C VAL A 53 -8.78 -1.06 -1.38
N LEU A 54 -7.82 -0.46 -2.08
CA LEU A 54 -8.05 0.28 -3.32
C LEU A 54 -6.83 0.16 -4.22
N ASN A 55 -7.07 -0.11 -5.50
CA ASN A 55 -6.07 -0.06 -6.55
C ASN A 55 -6.65 0.71 -7.73
N SER A 56 -6.10 1.89 -8.04
CA SER A 56 -6.60 2.70 -9.14
C SER A 56 -6.33 2.11 -10.52
N ASP A 57 -5.45 1.11 -10.63
CA ASP A 57 -5.12 0.39 -11.86
C ASP A 57 -5.90 -0.93 -12.01
N ALA A 58 -6.90 -1.16 -11.14
CA ALA A 58 -7.79 -2.31 -11.29
C ALA A 58 -8.54 -2.28 -12.65
N GLU A 59 -8.75 -3.45 -13.26
CA GLU A 59 -9.45 -3.58 -14.55
C GLU A 59 -10.86 -2.99 -14.52
N LEU A 60 -11.55 -3.05 -13.37
CA LEU A 60 -12.87 -2.44 -13.15
C LEU A 60 -12.87 -0.92 -13.42
N TYR A 61 -11.74 -0.25 -13.22
CA TYR A 61 -11.56 1.18 -13.49
C TYR A 61 -10.92 1.46 -14.86
N GLY A 62 -10.69 0.42 -15.67
CA GLY A 62 -10.01 0.52 -16.96
C GLY A 62 -8.48 0.51 -16.88
N GLY A 63 -7.92 0.12 -15.74
CA GLY A 63 -6.47 -0.04 -15.56
C GLY A 63 -5.93 -1.36 -16.11
N SER A 64 -4.62 -1.57 -15.95
CA SER A 64 -3.90 -2.74 -16.48
C SER A 64 -4.03 -4.02 -15.64
N GLY A 65 -4.61 -3.93 -14.44
CA GLY A 65 -4.77 -5.06 -13.52
C GLY A 65 -3.49 -5.37 -12.71
N VAL A 66 -2.49 -4.49 -12.74
CA VAL A 66 -1.28 -4.66 -11.91
C VAL A 66 -1.60 -4.33 -10.46
N GLY A 67 -1.30 -5.25 -9.56
CA GLY A 67 -1.55 -5.08 -8.13
C GLY A 67 -0.93 -6.20 -7.30
N ASN A 68 -1.38 -6.31 -6.05
CA ASN A 68 -0.80 -7.20 -5.04
C ASN A 68 -1.75 -8.34 -4.64
N PHE A 69 -2.69 -8.69 -5.52
CA PHE A 69 -3.58 -9.86 -5.39
C PHE A 69 -4.31 -9.95 -4.03
N GLY A 70 -4.77 -8.81 -3.51
CA GLY A 70 -5.56 -8.70 -2.27
C GLY A 70 -4.78 -8.17 -1.06
N GLY A 71 -3.45 -8.21 -1.07
CA GLY A 71 -2.64 -7.67 0.03
C GLY A 71 -1.28 -8.34 0.20
N VAL A 72 -0.50 -7.85 1.15
CA VAL A 72 0.90 -8.26 1.37
C VAL A 72 1.18 -8.43 2.87
N GLU A 73 1.93 -9.48 3.23
CA GLU A 73 2.43 -9.68 4.58
C GLU A 73 3.66 -8.80 4.85
N ALA A 74 3.70 -8.15 6.00
CA ALA A 74 4.84 -7.36 6.41
C ALA A 74 6.05 -8.21 6.80
N GLY A 75 7.20 -7.91 6.20
CA GLY A 75 8.48 -8.51 6.57
C GLY A 75 9.19 -7.72 7.68
N PRO A 76 9.97 -8.39 8.56
CA PRO A 76 10.79 -7.75 9.59
C PRO A 76 12.09 -7.17 8.99
N VAL A 77 11.96 -6.39 7.92
CA VAL A 77 13.08 -5.74 7.21
C VAL A 77 12.88 -4.24 7.30
N ALA A 78 13.87 -3.55 7.87
CA ALA A 78 13.81 -2.10 8.02
C ALA A 78 13.84 -1.38 6.67
N ALA A 79 13.10 -0.27 6.58
CA ALA A 79 13.10 0.63 5.44
C ALA A 79 12.80 2.06 5.91
N GLY A 80 13.67 3.02 5.57
CA GLY A 80 13.63 4.36 6.15
C GLY A 80 13.76 4.31 7.67
N GLU A 81 12.84 4.96 8.38
CA GLU A 81 12.79 4.98 9.85
C GLU A 81 11.91 3.86 10.45
N MET A 82 11.40 2.95 9.63
CA MET A 82 10.46 1.92 10.04
C MET A 82 11.14 0.55 10.17
N TYR A 83 10.75 -0.23 11.19
CA TYR A 83 11.30 -1.56 11.45
C TYR A 83 10.69 -2.68 10.59
N HIS A 84 9.52 -2.46 10.02
CA HIS A 84 8.84 -3.38 9.11
C HIS A 84 8.71 -2.76 7.71
N SER A 85 8.59 -3.59 6.69
CA SER A 85 8.32 -3.14 5.32
C SER A 85 7.44 -4.10 4.54
N LEU A 86 6.75 -3.56 3.54
CA LEU A 86 6.05 -4.33 2.51
C LEU A 86 6.93 -4.43 1.26
N MET A 87 6.84 -5.57 0.57
CA MET A 87 7.38 -5.74 -0.78
C MET A 87 6.23 -5.64 -1.77
N LEU A 88 6.12 -4.52 -2.47
CA LEU A 88 4.98 -4.18 -3.30
C LEU A 88 5.28 -4.29 -4.79
N ARG A 89 4.25 -4.64 -5.55
CA ARG A 89 4.18 -4.42 -6.98
C ARG A 89 3.35 -3.18 -7.24
N LEU A 90 3.97 -2.11 -7.75
CA LEU A 90 3.28 -0.85 -8.01
C LEU A 90 2.80 -0.78 -9.46
N PRO A 91 1.50 -0.53 -9.69
CA PRO A 91 0.96 -0.32 -11.03
C PRO A 91 1.55 0.92 -11.73
N PRO A 92 1.50 0.98 -13.07
CA PRO A 92 1.90 2.15 -13.82
C PRO A 92 0.89 3.29 -13.59
N LEU A 93 1.36 4.51 -13.34
CA LEU A 93 0.50 5.68 -13.10
C LEU A 93 -0.62 5.45 -12.07
N GLY A 94 -0.39 4.57 -11.08
CA GLY A 94 -1.42 4.13 -10.16
C GLY A 94 -1.18 4.50 -8.70
N VAL A 95 -2.26 4.47 -7.93
CA VAL A 95 -2.29 4.68 -6.48
C VAL A 95 -2.90 3.47 -5.80
N LEU A 96 -2.16 2.95 -4.83
CA LEU A 96 -2.56 1.82 -3.99
C LEU A 96 -2.87 2.29 -2.57
N TYR A 97 -3.92 1.72 -1.97
CA TYR A 97 -4.26 1.91 -0.57
C TYR A 97 -4.24 0.55 0.13
N PHE A 98 -3.53 0.50 1.25
CA PHE A 98 -3.46 -0.69 2.09
C PHE A 98 -3.99 -0.42 3.49
N LYS A 99 -4.80 -1.32 4.02
CA LYS A 99 -5.29 -1.28 5.40
C LYS A 99 -4.67 -2.40 6.23
N GLN A 100 -4.23 -2.06 7.44
CA GLN A 100 -3.68 -3.04 8.38
C GLN A 100 -4.81 -3.81 9.10
N GLY A 101 -4.68 -5.13 9.23
CA GLY A 101 -5.58 -5.94 10.08
C GLY A 101 -6.90 -6.37 9.41
N ALA A 102 -7.73 -7.08 10.18
CA ALA A 102 -8.92 -7.78 9.66
C ALA A 102 -9.89 -6.83 8.94
N MET A 103 -10.33 -7.22 7.75
CA MET A 103 -11.49 -6.61 7.12
C MET A 103 -12.71 -6.85 8.03
N HIS A 104 -13.27 -5.78 8.60
CA HIS A 104 -14.57 -5.88 9.26
C HIS A 104 -15.63 -6.06 8.17
N ASP A 105 -16.03 -7.31 7.91
CA ASP A 105 -17.17 -7.62 7.06
C ASP A 105 -18.43 -7.05 7.71
N GLN A 106 -18.97 -5.95 7.16
CA GLN A 106 -20.26 -5.40 7.56
C GLN A 106 -21.46 -6.17 6.94
N HIS A 107 -21.28 -7.43 6.54
CA HIS A 107 -22.32 -8.27 5.97
C HIS A 107 -22.69 -9.47 6.84
N SER A 108 -22.95 -9.21 8.12
CA SER A 108 -23.64 -10.17 8.98
C SER A 108 -24.66 -9.48 9.87
N GLN A 109 -25.62 -8.76 9.26
CA GLN A 109 -26.98 -8.58 9.78
C GLN A 109 -27.93 -8.36 8.59
N ALA A 110 -28.53 -9.45 8.12
CA ALA A 110 -29.79 -9.47 7.39
C ALA A 110 -30.57 -10.70 7.87
#